data_AF-A0A537M8G5-F1
#
_entry.id   AF-A0A537M8G5-F1
#
_cell.length_a   1.000
_cell.length_b   1.000
_cell.length_c   1.000
_cell.angle_alpha   90.00
_cell.angle_beta   90.00
_cell.angle_gamma   90.00
#
_symmetry.space_group_name_H-M   'P 1'
#
loop_
_entity.id
_entity.type
_entity.pdbx_description
1 polymer ?
#
loop_
_entity_poly.entity_id
_entity_poly.type
_entity_poly.pdbx_seq_one_letter_code
_entity_poly.pdbx_strand_id
1 'polypeptide(L)'
;MIPYHRSGMPRVPRPLLALLLGLTAIRLALAAALPAGDDEAYYWEWSRHLAAGYVDHPPAVAYLVWAAVGVLGRTPFALHMVALVLSLATALALWILAREVLGRDDAATWAVVLFSIIPVFAAGSILTAPDGPLFFCWVMTLLWAWRAANGTRGGAWLAAG
;
A
#
# COMPACT_ATOMS: atom_id res chain seq x y z
N MET A 1 -12.06 25.15 13.56
CA MET A 1 -10.70 24.59 13.69
C MET A 1 -10.79 23.42 14.66
N ILE A 2 -10.77 22.18 14.17
CA ILE A 2 -10.84 20.99 15.04
C ILE A 2 -9.51 20.92 15.79
N PRO A 3 -9.49 20.92 17.13
CA PRO A 3 -8.23 20.85 17.87
C PRO A 3 -7.53 19.52 17.58
N TYR A 4 -6.38 19.58 16.89
CA TYR A 4 -5.52 18.44 16.63
C TYR A 4 -4.82 18.04 17.92
N HIS A 5 -5.41 17.09 18.64
CA HIS A 5 -4.77 16.51 19.80
C HIS A 5 -3.80 15.43 19.32
N ARG A 6 -2.50 15.64 19.56
CA ARG A 6 -1.42 14.68 19.28
C ARG A 6 -1.60 13.44 20.16
N SER A 7 -2.55 12.58 19.80
CA SER A 7 -2.68 11.25 20.37
C SER A 7 -1.46 10.43 19.92
N GLY A 8 -0.90 9.62 20.81
CA GLY A 8 0.11 8.63 20.41
C GLY A 8 -0.41 7.76 19.26
N MET A 9 0.49 7.09 18.52
CA MET A 9 0.11 6.30 17.34
C MET A 9 -1.17 5.49 17.61
N PRO A 10 -2.26 5.75 16.87
CA PRO A 10 -3.54 5.12 17.18
C PRO A 10 -3.39 3.61 17.03
N ARG A 11 -3.94 2.88 18.00
CA ARG A 11 -3.84 1.41 18.01
C ARG A 11 -4.90 0.84 17.09
N VAL A 12 -4.47 0.15 16.04
CA VAL A 12 -5.36 -0.56 15.13
C VAL A 12 -6.21 -1.57 15.94
N PRO A 13 -7.55 -1.56 15.79
CA PRO A 13 -8.40 -2.48 16.53
C PRO A 13 -8.07 -3.92 16.14
N ARG A 14 -7.97 -4.80 17.15
CA ARG A 14 -7.73 -6.25 16.98
C ARG A 14 -8.61 -6.92 15.91
N PRO A 15 -9.94 -6.66 15.82
CA PRO A 15 -10.75 -7.28 14.78
C PRO A 15 -10.35 -6.84 13.37
N LEU A 16 -9.98 -5.57 13.17
CA LEU A 16 -9.49 -5.10 11.87
C LEU A 16 -8.15 -5.74 11.52
N LEU A 17 -7.25 -5.86 12.49
CA LEU A 17 -5.98 -6.54 12.27
C LEU A 17 -6.20 -8.02 11.88
N ALA A 18 -7.10 -8.71 12.58
CA ALA A 18 -7.48 -10.09 12.24
C ALA A 18 -8.08 -10.20 10.83
N LEU A 19 -8.95 -9.25 10.44
CA LEU A 19 -9.51 -9.19 9.09
C LEU A 19 -8.42 -8.99 8.04
N LEU A 20 -7.53 -7.99 8.23
CA LEU A 20 -6.43 -7.72 7.31
C LEU A 20 -5.48 -8.91 7.18
N LEU A 21 -5.15 -9.58 8.29
CA LEU A 21 -4.32 -10.78 8.29
C LEU A 21 -5.04 -11.95 7.58
N GLY A 22 -6.34 -12.14 7.81
CA GLY A 22 -7.13 -13.16 7.11
C GLY A 22 -7.18 -12.92 5.60
N LEU A 23 -7.45 -11.68 5.18
CA LEU A 23 -7.43 -11.29 3.76
C LEU A 23 -6.04 -11.46 3.15
N THR A 24 -5.00 -11.06 3.88
CA THR A 24 -3.61 -11.23 3.45
C THR A 24 -3.27 -12.71 3.28
N ALA A 25 -3.71 -13.58 4.19
CA ALA A 25 -3.50 -15.02 4.07
C ALA A 25 -4.21 -15.63 2.85
N ILE A 26 -5.46 -15.22 2.57
CA ILE A 26 -6.18 -15.63 1.37
C ILE A 26 -5.43 -15.17 0.11
N ARG A 27 -5.01 -13.90 0.08
CA ARG A 27 -4.25 -13.33 -1.05
C ARG A 27 -2.90 -14.01 -1.21
N LEU A 28 -2.24 -14.41 -0.13
CA LEU A 28 -0.98 -15.17 -0.17
C LEU A 28 -1.19 -16.55 -0.83
N ALA A 29 -2.28 -17.24 -0.49
CA ALA A 29 -2.63 -18.50 -1.12
C ALA A 29 -2.91 -18.33 -2.63
N LEU A 30 -3.62 -17.27 -3.01
CA LEU A 30 -3.86 -16.92 -4.41
C LEU A 30 -2.56 -16.57 -5.15
N ALA A 31 -1.71 -15.74 -4.53
CA ALA A 31 -0.42 -15.33 -5.07
C ALA A 31 0.53 -16.51 -5.33
N ALA A 32 0.42 -17.59 -4.55
CA ALA A 32 1.18 -18.82 -4.74
C ALA A 32 0.62 -19.71 -5.85
N ALA A 33 -0.68 -19.61 -6.15
CA ALA A 33 -1.36 -20.43 -7.16
C ALA A 33 -1.42 -19.77 -8.54
N LEU A 34 -1.43 -18.44 -8.61
CA LEU A 34 -1.55 -17.69 -9.85
C LEU A 34 -0.21 -17.66 -10.61
N PRO A 35 -0.22 -17.92 -11.93
CA PRO A 35 0.92 -17.60 -12.79
C PRO A 35 1.03 -16.07 -12.95
N ALA A 36 2.21 -15.59 -13.35
CA ALA A 36 2.39 -14.18 -13.67
C ALA A 36 1.58 -13.83 -14.93
N GLY A 37 0.88 -12.69 -14.88
CA GLY A 37 0.16 -12.14 -16.03
C GLY A 37 1.09 -11.46 -17.05
N ASP A 38 0.53 -11.10 -18.21
CA ASP A 38 1.29 -10.45 -19.29
C ASP A 38 1.90 -9.11 -18.85
N ASP A 39 1.13 -8.28 -18.13
CA ASP A 39 1.62 -7.00 -17.60
C ASP A 39 2.74 -7.20 -16.56
N GLU A 40 2.68 -8.28 -15.78
CA GLU A 40 3.69 -8.59 -14.76
C GLU A 40 4.99 -9.10 -15.38
N ALA A 41 4.91 -9.78 -16.53
CA ALA A 41 6.07 -10.16 -17.32
C ALA A 41 6.85 -8.94 -17.82
N TYR A 42 6.15 -7.85 -18.16
CA TYR A 42 6.79 -6.58 -18.49
C TYR A 42 7.58 -6.00 -17.30
N TYR A 43 6.97 -5.92 -16.10
CA TYR A 43 7.66 -5.44 -14.90
C TYR A 43 8.79 -6.37 -14.46
N TRP A 44 8.66 -7.66 -14.71
CA TRP A 44 9.71 -8.63 -14.48
C TRP A 44 10.93 -8.40 -15.36
N GLU A 45 10.74 -8.18 -16.67
CA GLU A 45 11.86 -7.90 -17.57
C GLU A 45 12.49 -6.54 -17.24
N TRP A 46 11.70 -5.55 -16.89
CA TRP A 46 12.20 -4.26 -16.43
C TRP A 46 13.00 -4.39 -15.12
N SER A 47 12.60 -5.27 -14.20
CA SER A 47 13.40 -5.55 -12.99
C SER A 47 14.79 -6.10 -13.32
N ARG A 48 14.99 -6.71 -14.49
CA ARG A 48 16.31 -7.20 -14.95
C ARG A 48 17.17 -6.09 -15.54
N HIS A 49 16.54 -5.11 -16.17
CA HIS A 49 17.21 -3.97 -16.82
C HIS A 49 16.68 -2.67 -16.21
N LEU A 50 17.03 -2.43 -14.95
CA LEU A 50 16.54 -1.27 -14.22
C LEU A 50 16.93 0.02 -14.94
N ALA A 51 15.91 0.80 -15.28
CA ALA A 51 16.02 2.15 -15.79
C ALA A 51 15.10 3.08 -15.00
N ALA A 52 15.39 4.39 -15.04
CA ALA A 52 14.61 5.41 -14.34
C ALA A 52 13.18 5.59 -14.89
N GLY A 53 12.83 4.92 -15.98
CA GLY A 53 11.51 4.93 -16.60
C GLY A 53 11.58 4.14 -17.90
N TYR A 54 10.54 3.36 -18.17
CA TYR A 54 10.27 2.85 -19.52
C TYR A 54 9.13 3.68 -20.13
N VAL A 55 8.67 3.30 -21.33
CA VAL A 55 7.75 4.07 -22.16
C VAL A 55 6.47 4.50 -21.42
N ASP A 56 5.93 3.63 -20.56
CA ASP A 56 4.54 3.79 -20.10
C ASP A 56 4.39 4.16 -18.61
N HIS A 57 5.42 3.97 -17.78
CA HIS A 57 5.27 4.05 -16.32
C HIS A 57 6.53 4.59 -15.58
N PRO A 58 6.35 5.13 -14.36
CA PRO A 58 7.46 5.45 -13.47
C PRO A 58 8.11 4.19 -12.88
N PRO A 59 9.37 4.25 -12.42
CA PRO A 59 10.18 3.06 -12.19
C PRO A 59 9.91 2.36 -10.85
N ALA A 60 9.11 2.97 -9.96
CA ALA A 60 8.91 2.49 -8.60
C ALA A 60 8.47 1.01 -8.55
N VAL A 61 7.57 0.60 -9.45
CA VAL A 61 7.12 -0.80 -9.55
C VAL A 61 8.28 -1.74 -9.89
N ALA A 62 9.13 -1.37 -10.85
CA ALA A 62 10.25 -2.20 -11.29
C ALA A 62 11.32 -2.37 -10.20
N TYR A 63 11.62 -1.31 -9.44
CA TYR A 63 12.55 -1.39 -8.31
C TYR A 63 12.00 -2.27 -7.17
N LEU A 64 10.70 -2.20 -6.89
CA LEU A 64 10.08 -3.05 -5.88
C LEU A 64 10.04 -4.52 -6.30
N VAL A 65 9.74 -4.78 -7.58
CA VAL A 65 9.82 -6.14 -8.15
C VAL A 65 11.26 -6.66 -8.12
N TRP A 66 12.25 -5.83 -8.48
CA TRP A 66 13.66 -6.21 -8.38
C TRP A 66 14.05 -6.59 -6.95
N ALA A 67 13.65 -5.80 -5.96
CA ALA A 67 13.91 -6.10 -4.56
C ALA A 67 13.23 -7.41 -4.11
N ALA A 68 11.96 -7.62 -4.48
CA ALA A 68 11.21 -8.81 -4.12
C ALA A 68 11.81 -10.08 -4.75
N VAL A 69 12.14 -10.04 -6.04
CA VAL A 69 12.80 -11.13 -6.76
C VAL A 69 14.22 -11.39 -6.23
N GLY A 70 14.93 -10.36 -5.80
CA GLY A 70 16.24 -10.49 -5.16
C GLY A 70 16.21 -11.27 -3.84
N VAL A 71 15.11 -11.16 -3.07
CA VAL A 71 14.94 -11.82 -1.76
C VAL A 71 14.26 -13.18 -1.87
N LEU A 72 13.19 -13.28 -2.66
CA LEU A 72 12.33 -14.46 -2.75
C LEU A 72 12.65 -15.35 -3.96
N GLY A 73 13.60 -14.93 -4.78
CA GLY A 73 13.94 -15.59 -6.03
C GLY A 73 12.99 -15.25 -7.17
N ARG A 74 13.33 -15.77 -8.35
CA ARG A 74 12.59 -15.56 -9.60
C ARG A 74 11.37 -16.46 -9.67
N THR A 75 10.33 -16.12 -8.90
CA THR A 75 9.02 -16.81 -8.95
C THR A 75 7.86 -15.83 -9.14
N PRO A 76 6.74 -16.22 -9.78
CA PRO A 76 5.52 -15.40 -9.83
C PRO A 76 5.05 -14.94 -8.44
N PHE A 77 5.26 -15.79 -7.44
CA PHE A 77 5.00 -15.43 -6.05
C PHE A 77 5.76 -14.18 -5.60
N ALA A 78 7.02 -14.00 -6.02
CA ALA A 78 7.81 -12.81 -5.68
C ALA A 78 7.24 -11.52 -6.29
N LEU A 79 6.62 -11.58 -7.48
CA LEU A 79 5.89 -10.44 -8.06
C LEU A 79 4.71 -10.08 -7.16
N HIS A 80 3.80 -11.02 -6.96
CA HIS A 80 2.57 -10.83 -6.20
C HIS A 80 2.82 -10.34 -4.76
N MET A 81 3.96 -10.71 -4.17
CA MET A 81 4.37 -10.23 -2.86
C MET A 81 4.51 -8.70 -2.80
N VAL A 82 4.89 -8.04 -3.89
CA VAL A 82 4.93 -6.57 -3.98
C VAL A 82 3.53 -5.99 -3.79
N ALA A 83 2.55 -6.48 -4.56
CA ALA A 83 1.16 -6.05 -4.45
C ALA A 83 0.59 -6.31 -3.04
N LEU A 84 0.89 -7.48 -2.48
CA LEU A 84 0.43 -7.87 -1.15
C LEU A 84 0.94 -6.92 -0.06
N VAL A 85 2.26 -6.69 -0.01
CA VAL A 85 2.90 -5.82 0.99
C VAL A 85 2.41 -4.39 0.86
N LEU A 86 2.34 -3.85 -0.36
CA LEU A 86 1.84 -2.50 -0.59
C LEU A 86 0.37 -2.36 -0.22
N SER A 87 -0.47 -3.35 -0.53
CA SER A 87 -1.90 -3.29 -0.17
C SER A 87 -2.10 -3.26 1.34
N LEU A 88 -1.33 -4.06 2.10
CA LEU A 88 -1.39 -4.08 3.55
C LEU A 88 -0.87 -2.76 4.14
N ALA A 89 0.27 -2.26 3.64
CA ALA A 89 0.83 -1.00 4.07
C ALA A 89 -0.13 0.17 3.81
N THR A 90 -0.77 0.19 2.64
CA THR A 90 -1.77 1.18 2.23
C THR A 90 -3.00 1.11 3.14
N ALA A 91 -3.52 -0.07 3.43
CA ALA A 91 -4.66 -0.25 4.33
C ALA A 91 -4.37 0.26 5.76
N LEU A 92 -3.17 -0.01 6.29
CA LEU A 92 -2.75 0.47 7.61
C LEU A 92 -2.56 1.99 7.61
N ALA A 93 -1.91 2.55 6.60
CA ALA A 93 -1.74 3.99 6.46
C ALA A 93 -3.08 4.71 6.31
N LEU A 94 -4.01 4.13 5.54
CA LEU A 94 -5.36 4.64 5.33
C LEU A 94 -6.15 4.64 6.64
N TRP A 95 -6.01 3.58 7.44
CA TRP A 95 -6.64 3.52 8.76
C TRP A 95 -6.16 4.67 9.67
N ILE A 96 -4.85 4.90 9.71
CA ILE A 96 -4.24 5.97 10.52
C ILE A 96 -4.74 7.33 10.03
N LEU A 97 -4.70 7.58 8.72
CA LEU A 97 -5.21 8.81 8.12
C LEU A 97 -6.69 9.04 8.46
N ALA A 98 -7.54 8.05 8.21
CA ALA A 98 -8.97 8.15 8.49
C ALA A 98 -9.24 8.38 9.97
N ARG A 99 -8.48 7.74 10.87
CA ARG A 99 -8.60 7.95 12.31
C ARG A 99 -8.17 9.37 12.73
N GLU A 100 -7.07 9.88 12.18
CA GLU A 100 -6.60 11.25 12.47
C GLU A 100 -7.54 12.33 11.92
N VAL A 101 -8.19 12.09 10.79
CA VAL A 101 -9.13 13.03 10.16
C VAL A 101 -10.51 12.99 10.82
N LEU A 102 -11.04 11.79 11.04
CA LEU A 102 -12.43 11.60 11.51
C LEU A 102 -12.54 11.55 13.03
N GLY A 103 -11.43 11.31 13.74
CA GLY A 103 -11.42 11.21 15.20
C GLY A 103 -12.18 10.01 15.75
N ARG A 104 -12.58 9.03 14.92
CA ARG A 104 -13.39 7.86 15.33
C ARG A 104 -12.85 6.54 14.75
N ASP A 105 -12.66 5.53 15.61
CA ASP A 105 -12.09 4.22 15.23
C ASP A 105 -13.03 3.41 14.35
N ASP A 106 -14.34 3.53 14.56
CA ASP A 106 -15.38 2.89 13.77
C ASP A 106 -15.37 3.39 12.33
N ALA A 107 -15.34 4.71 12.13
CA ALA A 107 -15.30 5.32 10.81
C ALA A 107 -14.00 4.99 10.06
N ALA A 108 -12.85 4.99 10.75
CA ALA A 108 -11.58 4.57 10.18
C ALA A 108 -11.57 3.08 9.78
N THR A 109 -12.19 2.23 10.60
CA THR A 109 -12.33 0.80 10.29
C THR A 109 -13.20 0.59 9.06
N TRP A 110 -14.34 1.28 8.97
CA TRP A 110 -15.20 1.21 7.78
C TRP A 110 -14.51 1.72 6.51
N ALA A 111 -13.66 2.76 6.60
CA ALA A 111 -12.88 3.21 5.45
C ALA A 111 -11.98 2.10 4.88
N VAL A 112 -11.31 1.34 5.75
CA VAL A 112 -10.45 0.21 5.33
C VAL A 112 -11.27 -0.98 4.82
N VAL A 113 -12.40 -1.27 5.46
CA VAL A 113 -13.30 -2.35 5.02
C VAL A 113 -13.83 -2.06 3.63
N LEU A 114 -14.32 -0.83 3.39
CA LEU A 114 -14.80 -0.40 2.08
C LEU A 114 -13.67 -0.45 1.03
N PHE A 115 -12.49 0.08 1.37
CA PHE A 115 -11.30 -0.02 0.52
C PHE A 115 -10.97 -1.48 0.15
N SER A 116 -11.10 -2.41 1.09
CA SER A 116 -10.75 -3.82 0.88
C SER A 116 -11.77 -4.60 0.05
N ILE A 117 -13.04 -4.17 0.02
CA ILE A 117 -14.14 -4.86 -0.68
C ILE A 117 -14.32 -4.32 -2.11
N ILE A 118 -13.95 -3.06 -2.36
CA ILE A 118 -14.03 -2.47 -3.69
C ILE A 118 -13.20 -3.32 -4.68
N PRO A 119 -13.80 -3.82 -5.79
CA PRO A 119 -13.15 -4.81 -6.66
C PRO A 119 -11.81 -4.37 -7.23
N VAL A 120 -11.64 -3.10 -7.61
CA VAL A 120 -10.39 -2.61 -8.19
C VAL A 120 -9.23 -2.68 -7.20
N PHE A 121 -9.46 -2.35 -5.92
CA PHE A 121 -8.44 -2.44 -4.88
C PHE A 121 -8.19 -3.89 -4.44
N ALA A 122 -9.23 -4.72 -4.45
CA ALA A 122 -9.09 -6.14 -4.20
C ALA A 122 -8.25 -6.82 -5.28
N ALA A 123 -8.48 -6.52 -6.56
CA ALA A 123 -7.68 -7.05 -7.67
C ALA A 123 -6.24 -6.52 -7.62
N GLY A 124 -6.05 -5.20 -7.41
CA GLY A 124 -4.73 -4.57 -7.30
C GLY A 124 -3.93 -4.97 -6.04
N SER A 125 -4.55 -5.70 -5.12
CA SER A 125 -3.85 -6.29 -3.96
C SER A 125 -3.25 -7.67 -4.22
N ILE A 126 -3.53 -8.25 -5.40
CA ILE A 126 -3.04 -9.56 -5.84
C ILE A 126 -2.09 -9.38 -7.03
N LEU A 127 -2.51 -8.57 -8.00
CA LEU A 127 -1.75 -8.34 -9.24
C LEU A 127 -0.79 -7.16 -9.09
N THR A 128 0.44 -7.36 -9.57
CA THR A 128 1.51 -6.36 -9.46
C THR A 128 1.37 -5.32 -10.55
N ALA A 129 0.97 -4.12 -10.15
CA ALA A 129 0.77 -2.99 -11.04
C ALA A 129 1.38 -1.71 -10.45
N PRO A 130 1.67 -0.70 -11.28
CA PRO A 130 2.15 0.63 -10.86
C PRO A 130 1.17 1.37 -9.93
N ASP A 131 -0.11 0.96 -9.94
CA ASP A 131 -1.14 1.48 -9.05
C ASP A 131 -0.87 1.20 -7.56
N GLY A 132 -0.26 0.06 -7.24
CA GLY A 132 0.06 -0.29 -5.84
C GLY A 132 0.97 0.75 -5.17
N PRO A 133 2.15 1.05 -5.74
CA PRO A 133 3.03 2.10 -5.25
C PRO A 133 2.36 3.47 -5.25
N LEU A 134 1.57 3.78 -6.28
CA LEU A 134 0.85 5.04 -6.41
C LEU A 134 -0.12 5.26 -5.24
N PHE A 135 -0.97 4.27 -4.94
CA PHE A 135 -1.92 4.37 -3.83
C PHE A 135 -1.23 4.50 -2.48
N PHE A 136 -0.17 3.72 -2.25
CA PHE A 136 0.61 3.82 -1.02
C PHE A 136 1.19 5.22 -0.84
N CYS A 137 1.87 5.75 -1.86
CA CYS A 137 2.45 7.08 -1.82
C CYS A 137 1.39 8.17 -1.61
N TRP A 138 0.24 8.09 -2.30
CA TRP A 138 -0.85 9.04 -2.12
C TRP A 138 -1.40 9.07 -0.69
N VAL A 139 -1.65 7.90 -0.09
CA VAL A 139 -2.14 7.83 1.29
C VAL A 139 -1.10 8.39 2.26
N MET A 140 0.19 8.10 2.04
CA MET A 140 1.27 8.65 2.84
C MET A 140 1.39 10.16 2.71
N THR A 141 1.35 10.70 1.48
CA THR A 141 1.35 12.15 1.23
C THR A 141 0.18 12.82 1.93
N LEU A 142 -1.04 12.28 1.83
CA LEU A 142 -2.22 12.83 2.51
C LEU A 142 -2.08 12.78 4.03
N LEU A 143 -1.54 11.69 4.58
CA LEU A 143 -1.28 11.55 6.02
C LEU A 143 -0.30 12.60 6.52
N TRP A 144 0.84 12.76 5.84
CA TRP A 144 1.85 13.73 6.25
C TRP A 144 1.42 15.18 6.00
N ALA A 145 0.72 15.45 4.90
CA ALA A 145 0.13 16.76 4.63
C ALA A 145 -0.92 17.14 5.69
N TRP A 146 -1.79 16.20 6.10
CA TRP A 146 -2.75 16.40 7.19
C TRP A 146 -2.04 16.75 8.50
N ARG A 147 -0.98 16.02 8.84
CA ARG A 147 -0.17 16.28 10.03
C ARG A 147 0.53 17.65 9.94
N ALA A 148 1.07 18.00 8.78
CA ALA A 148 1.77 19.26 8.55
C ALA A 148 0.82 20.46 8.71
N ALA A 149 -0.37 20.37 8.10
CA ALA A 149 -1.41 21.39 8.20
C ALA A 149 -1.92 21.59 9.64
N ASN A 150 -1.90 20.53 10.46
CA ASN A 150 -2.35 20.55 11.85
C ASN A 150 -1.23 20.77 12.89
N GLY A 151 -0.09 21.33 12.48
CA GLY A 151 0.92 21.86 13.41
C GLY A 151 2.06 20.91 13.77
N THR A 152 2.27 19.81 13.04
CA THR A 152 3.56 19.11 13.14
C THR A 152 4.67 19.91 12.43
N ARG A 153 5.87 19.94 13.05
CA ARG A 153 7.06 20.70 12.61
C ARG A 153 7.32 20.57 11.10
N GLY A 154 8.01 21.56 10.51
CA GLY A 154 8.29 21.67 9.07
C GLY A 154 8.84 20.43 8.35
N GLY A 155 9.43 19.46 9.06
CA GLY A 155 9.81 18.17 8.49
C GLY A 155 8.64 17.30 7.99
N ALA A 156 7.40 17.56 8.44
CA ALA A 156 6.22 16.87 7.93
C ALA A 156 5.89 17.26 6.47
N TRP A 157 6.23 18.48 6.05
CA TRP A 157 6.13 18.87 4.64
C TRP A 157 7.13 18.09 3.79
N LEU A 158 8.38 17.96 4.25
CA LEU A 158 9.38 17.13 3.56
C LEU A 158 8.98 15.65 3.49
N ALA A 159 8.29 15.14 4.51
CA ALA A 159 7.78 13.76 4.51
C ALA A 159 6.57 13.55 3.59
N ALA A 160 5.83 14.63 3.26
CA ALA A 160 4.69 14.57 2.34
C ALA A 160 5.14 14.52 0.87
N GLY A 161 6.32 15.10 0.57
CA GLY A 161 6.88 15.23 -0.78
C GLY A 161 7.40 16.63 -1.02
#